data_AF-B8IEU8-F1
#
_entry.id   AF-B8IEU8-F1
#
_cell.length_a   1.000
_cell.length_b   1.000
_cell.length_c   1.000
_cell.angle_alpha   90.00
_cell.angle_beta   90.00
_cell.angle_gamma   90.00
#
_symmetry.space_group_name_H-M   'P 1'
#
loop_
_entity.id
_entity.type
_entity.pdbx_description
1 polymer ?
#
loop_
_entity_poly.entity_id
_entity_poly.type
_entity_poly.pdbx_seq_one_letter_code
_entity_poly.pdbx_strand_id
1 'polypeptide(L)'
;MSNGGKLAVEVVEFRPMDRNTLKGFVTVRIPAMRLTIRDCSVNESNGRRWVGLPAKAQIGRDQELVRRDGKIQYAAVFEFEGGR
;
A
#
# COMPACT_ATOMS: atom_id res chain seq x y z
N MET A 1 -5.87 24.92 -10.69
CA MET A 1 -4.88 23.87 -10.39
C MET A 1 -4.65 23.93 -8.89
N SER A 2 -4.80 22.82 -8.16
CA SER A 2 -4.68 22.82 -6.69
C SER A 2 -3.32 23.36 -6.28
N ASN A 3 -3.31 24.30 -5.34
CA ASN A 3 -2.13 24.87 -4.69
C ASN A 3 -1.51 23.86 -3.69
N GLY A 4 -1.39 22.60 -4.10
CA GLY A 4 -0.75 21.57 -3.29
C GLY A 4 0.71 21.93 -3.12
N GLY A 5 1.16 22.09 -1.87
CA GLY A 5 2.57 22.33 -1.59
C GLY A 5 3.47 21.28 -2.26
N LYS A 6 4.76 21.58 -2.41
CA LYS A 6 5.74 20.72 -3.10
C LYS A 6 5.69 19.23 -2.69
N LEU A 7 5.24 18.92 -1.47
CA LEU A 7 5.15 17.55 -0.94
C LEU A 7 3.71 17.03 -0.80
N ALA A 8 2.76 17.57 -1.56
CA ALA A 8 1.38 17.11 -1.53
C ALA A 8 1.27 15.63 -1.95
N VAL A 9 0.50 14.88 -1.17
CA VAL A 9 0.08 13.52 -1.50
C VAL A 9 -1.43 13.57 -1.73
N GLU A 10 -1.85 13.17 -2.91
CA GLU A 10 -3.25 13.22 -3.33
C GLU A 10 -3.80 11.80 -3.43
N VAL A 11 -4.95 11.55 -2.81
CA VAL A 11 -5.71 10.32 -3.07
C VAL A 11 -6.48 10.51 -4.37
N VAL A 12 -6.21 9.64 -5.35
CA VAL A 12 -6.86 9.73 -6.67
C VAL A 12 -7.88 8.62 -6.90
N GLU A 13 -7.82 7.54 -6.11
CA GLU A 13 -8.76 6.43 -6.16
C GLU A 13 -8.83 5.77 -4.78
N PHE A 14 -10.02 5.30 -4.40
CA PHE A 14 -10.22 4.43 -3.25
C PHE A 14 -11.13 3.26 -3.63
N ARG A 15 -10.62 2.03 -3.47
CA ARG A 15 -11.42 0.81 -3.54
C ARG A 15 -11.71 0.32 -2.12
N PRO A 16 -12.98 0.32 -1.68
CA PRO A 16 -13.33 -0.23 -0.37
C PRO A 16 -13.15 -1.74 -0.34
N MET A 17 -12.74 -2.27 0.80
CA MET A 17 -12.70 -3.70 1.10
C MET A 17 -12.74 -3.88 2.61
N ASP A 18 -13.67 -4.64 3.15
CA ASP A 18 -13.73 -4.88 4.61
C ASP A 18 -13.27 -6.30 4.95
N ARG A 19 -12.10 -6.42 5.57
CA ARG A 19 -11.56 -7.72 6.01
C ARG A 19 -10.56 -7.54 7.15
N ASN A 20 -10.92 -8.00 8.35
CA ASN A 20 -10.10 -7.83 9.55
C ASN A 20 -9.76 -6.34 9.75
N THR A 21 -8.48 -6.00 9.67
CA THR A 21 -8.02 -4.61 9.74
C THR A 21 -8.14 -3.87 8.42
N LEU A 22 -8.16 -4.56 7.27
CA LEU A 22 -8.19 -3.95 5.95
C LEU A 22 -9.55 -3.27 5.70
N LYS A 23 -9.51 -2.01 5.28
CA LYS A 23 -10.67 -1.16 4.92
C LYS A 23 -10.72 -0.79 3.44
N GLY A 24 -9.64 -1.03 2.73
CA GLY A 24 -9.59 -0.84 1.29
C GLY A 24 -8.18 -0.61 0.79
N PHE A 25 -8.11 -0.16 -0.45
CA PHE A 25 -6.86 0.24 -1.10
C PHE A 25 -7.02 1.62 -1.69
N VAL A 26 -5.97 2.43 -1.62
CA VAL A 26 -5.92 3.75 -2.24
C VAL A 26 -4.81 3.78 -3.28
N THR A 27 -5.07 4.54 -4.35
CA THR A 27 -4.02 5.02 -5.24
C THR A 27 -3.65 6.44 -4.82
N VAL A 28 -2.37 6.68 -4.51
CA VAL A 28 -1.85 8.01 -4.20
C VAL A 28 -1.00 8.56 -5.35
N ARG A 29 -1.07 9.86 -5.54
CA ARG A 29 -0.21 10.62 -6.45
C ARG A 29 0.62 11.62 -5.67
N ILE A 30 1.91 11.70 -6.00
CA ILE A 30 2.83 12.74 -5.51
C ILE A 30 3.22 13.59 -6.71
N PRO A 31 2.51 14.71 -6.99
CA PRO A 31 2.66 15.46 -8.24
C PRO A 31 4.08 15.97 -8.50
N ALA A 32 4.75 16.47 -7.46
CA ALA A 32 6.11 16.99 -7.59
C ALA A 32 7.15 15.93 -8.01
N MET A 33 6.88 14.65 -7.71
CA MET A 33 7.73 13.52 -8.11
C MET A 33 7.28 12.87 -9.42
N ARG A 34 6.12 13.29 -9.98
CA ARG A 34 5.44 12.59 -11.07
C ARG A 34 5.25 11.09 -10.77
N LEU A 35 5.00 10.77 -9.51
CA LEU A 35 4.91 9.39 -9.00
C LEU A 35 3.46 9.04 -8.64
N THR A 36 3.00 7.89 -9.12
CA THR A 36 1.72 7.29 -8.72
C THR A 36 1.98 5.94 -8.06
N ILE A 37 1.53 5.78 -6.83
CA ILE A 37 1.67 4.56 -6.04
C ILE A 37 0.28 3.92 -5.92
N ARG A 38 0.13 2.71 -6.43
CA ARG A 38 -1.14 1.95 -6.48
C ARG A 38 -1.16 0.88 -5.40
N ASP A 39 -2.36 0.47 -5.01
CA ASP A 39 -2.59 -0.64 -4.08
C ASP A 39 -2.01 -0.38 -2.66
N CYS A 40 -1.98 0.87 -2.21
CA CYS A 40 -1.66 1.18 -0.81
C CYS A 40 -2.81 0.72 0.09
N SER A 41 -2.55 -0.18 1.05
CA SER A 41 -3.60 -0.72 1.93
C SER A 41 -4.04 0.32 2.96
N VAL A 42 -5.35 0.49 3.17
CA VAL A 42 -5.90 1.26 4.30
C VAL A 42 -6.32 0.27 5.36
N ASN A 43 -5.85 0.49 6.58
CA ASN A 43 -6.17 -0.38 7.69
C ASN A 43 -6.74 0.42 8.86
N GLU A 44 -7.60 -0.22 9.64
CA GLU A 44 -8.12 0.28 10.90
C GLU A 44 -8.11 -0.84 11.96
N SER A 45 -7.65 -0.53 13.16
CA SER A 45 -7.74 -1.43 14.32
C SER A 45 -7.71 -0.62 15.60
N ASN A 46 -8.60 -0.94 16.55
CA ASN A 46 -8.68 -0.27 17.86
C ASN A 46 -8.73 1.27 17.74
N GLY A 47 -9.54 1.78 16.80
CA GLY A 47 -9.69 3.22 16.53
C GLY A 47 -8.49 3.90 15.86
N ARG A 48 -7.41 3.17 15.55
CA ARG A 48 -6.25 3.68 14.83
C ARG A 48 -6.35 3.35 13.35
N ARG A 49 -5.98 4.29 12.49
CA ARG A 49 -5.93 4.12 11.03
C ARG A 49 -4.51 4.32 10.51
N TRP A 50 -4.13 3.52 9.52
CA TRP A 50 -2.85 3.67 8.84
C TRP A 50 -2.94 3.25 7.38
N VAL A 51 -2.00 3.76 6.58
CA VAL A 51 -1.79 3.33 5.20
C VAL A 51 -0.50 2.51 5.14
N GLY A 52 -0.59 1.30 4.61
CA GLY A 52 0.57 0.48 4.27
C GLY A 52 1.03 0.76 2.84
N LEU A 53 2.34 0.83 2.62
CA LEU A 53 2.92 0.86 1.29
C LEU A 53 2.62 -0.43 0.52
N PRO A 54 2.64 -0.41 -0.82
CA PRO A 54 2.29 -1.58 -1.61
C PRO A 54 3.26 -2.73 -1.35
N ALA A 55 2.70 -3.92 -1.24
CA ALA A 55 3.43 -5.17 -1.17
C ALA A 55 2.86 -6.14 -2.19
N LYS A 56 3.71 -7.00 -2.75
CA LYS A 56 3.30 -8.02 -3.72
C LYS A 56 3.56 -9.41 -3.17
N ALA A 57 2.62 -10.31 -3.41
CA ALA A 57 2.83 -11.71 -3.08
C ALA A 57 4.04 -12.24 -3.85
N GLN A 58 4.93 -12.96 -3.17
CA GLN A 58 6.09 -13.58 -3.79
C GLN A 58 5.63 -14.78 -4.62
N ILE A 59 6.12 -14.86 -5.85
CA ILE A 59 5.87 -15.97 -6.76
C ILE A 59 7.17 -16.76 -6.90
N GLY A 60 7.10 -18.07 -6.64
CA GLY A 60 8.21 -19.00 -6.72
C GLY A 60 8.54 -19.40 -8.17
N ARG A 61 9.56 -20.24 -8.33
CA ARG A 61 10.03 -20.69 -9.66
C ARG A 61 8.94 -21.41 -10.46
N ASP A 62 8.08 -22.15 -9.76
CA ASP A 62 7.01 -22.95 -10.37
C ASP A 62 5.71 -22.14 -10.55
N GLN A 63 5.79 -20.79 -10.54
CA GLN A 63 4.64 -19.86 -10.62
C GLN A 63 3.65 -19.97 -9.45
N GLU A 64 4.01 -20.67 -8.38
CA GLU A 64 3.21 -20.78 -7.18
C GLU A 64 3.47 -19.65 -6.17
N LEU A 65 2.48 -19.31 -5.36
CA LEU A 65 2.66 -18.35 -4.27
C LEU A 65 3.60 -18.92 -3.22
N VAL A 66 4.68 -18.21 -2.90
CA VAL A 66 5.58 -18.58 -1.82
C VAL A 66 4.83 -18.49 -0.51
N ARG A 67 4.84 -19.59 0.25
CA ARG A 67 4.23 -19.68 1.58
C ARG A 67 5.27 -20.01 2.63
N ARG A 68 5.12 -19.42 3.81
CA ARG A 68 5.88 -19.75 5.02
C ARG A 68 4.88 -19.90 6.16
N ASP A 69 4.94 -21.01 6.88
CA ASP A 69 4.03 -21.34 7.98
C ASP A 69 2.55 -21.21 7.58
N GLY A 70 2.22 -21.67 6.36
CA GLY A 70 0.88 -21.61 5.78
C GLY A 70 0.45 -20.23 5.24
N LYS A 71 1.22 -19.16 5.49
CA LYS A 71 0.90 -17.79 5.08
C LYS A 71 1.63 -17.38 3.80
N ILE A 72 0.92 -16.71 2.89
CA ILE A 72 1.51 -16.13 1.68
C ILE A 72 2.57 -15.10 2.10
N GLN A 73 3.76 -15.20 1.50
CA GLN A 73 4.83 -14.24 1.69
C GLN A 73 4.64 -13.06 0.76
N TYR A 74 4.85 -11.86 1.29
CA TYR A 74 4.78 -10.62 0.53
C TYR A 74 6.14 -9.92 0.55
N ALA A 75 6.58 -9.44 -0.60
CA ALA A 75 7.73 -8.57 -0.72
C ALA A 75 7.29 -7.11 -0.69
N ALA A 76 8.00 -6.29 0.07
CA ALA A 76 7.84 -4.84 0.02
C ALA A 76 8.22 -4.33 -1.38
N VAL A 77 7.38 -3.48 -1.97
CA VAL A 77 7.68 -2.81 -3.26
C VAL A 77 8.24 -1.41 -3.01
N PHE A 78 7.82 -0.77 -1.93
CA PHE A 78 8.31 0.51 -1.45
C PHE A 78 8.58 0.41 0.06
N GLU A 79 9.52 1.22 0.53
CA GLU A 79 9.85 1.37 1.94
C GLU A 79 10.03 2.86 2.29
N PHE A 80 9.79 3.20 3.56
CA PHE A 80 10.21 4.49 4.10
C PHE A 80 11.62 4.35 4.65
N GLU A 81 12.49 5.32 4.35
CA GLU A 81 13.79 5.42 4.99
C GLU A 81 13.60 5.61 6.52
N GLY A 82 14.31 4.83 7.33
CA GLY A 82 14.17 4.81 8.79
C GLY A 82 13.03 3.92 9.32
N GLY A 83 12.28 3.24 8.44
CA GLY A 83 11.27 2.24 8.82
C GLY A 83 11.89 0.89 9.20
N ARG A 84 12.63 0.83 10.31
CA ARG A 84 13.00 -0.40 11.02
C ARG A 84 12.89 -0.20 12.52
#